data_AF-A0A397GED1-F1
#
_entry.id   AF-A0A397GED1-F1
#
_cell.length_a   1.000
_cell.length_b   1.000
_cell.length_c   1.000
_cell.angle_alpha   90.00
_cell.angle_beta   90.00
_cell.angle_gamma   90.00
#
_symmetry.space_group_name_H-M   'P 1'
#
loop_
_entity.id
_entity.type
_entity.pdbx_description
1 polymer ?
#
loop_
_entity_poly.entity_id
_entity_poly.type
_entity_poly.pdbx_seq_one_letter_code
_entity_poly.pdbx_strand_id
1 'polypeptide(L)' 'DAATLTDAQRQDLGITTPLPKTLAQSLDALESDLALRELLGPFLVRNYVIVKRAEAKKLAAMGDEERRTWLIERY' A
#
# COMPACT_ATOMS: atom_id res chain seq x y z
N ASP A 1 -4.93 17.58 -10.10
CA ASP A 1 -4.66 16.37 -9.30
C ASP A 1 -5.25 15.18 -10.04
N ALA A 2 -4.51 14.08 -10.22
CA ALA A 2 -5.05 12.91 -10.92
C ALA A 2 -6.29 12.35 -10.19
N ALA A 3 -6.41 12.57 -8.88
CA ALA A 3 -7.57 12.16 -8.11
C ALA A 3 -8.88 12.86 -8.52
N THR A 4 -8.82 14.06 -9.10
CA THR A 4 -10.01 14.86 -9.46
C THR A 4 -10.54 14.55 -10.87
N LEU A 5 -9.86 13.68 -11.63
CA LEU A 5 -10.23 13.35 -13.00
C LEU A 5 -11.31 12.25 -13.03
N THR A 6 -12.23 12.35 -13.98
CA THR A 6 -13.12 11.24 -14.34
C THR A 6 -12.30 10.12 -14.98
N ASP A 7 -12.88 8.91 -15.02
CA ASP A 7 -12.21 7.76 -15.63
C ASP A 7 -11.91 7.99 -17.12
N ALA A 8 -12.81 8.67 -17.85
CA ALA A 8 -12.59 9.05 -19.24
C ALA A 8 -11.39 10.01 -19.41
N GLN A 9 -11.30 11.03 -18.55
CA GLN A 9 -10.16 11.97 -18.58
C GLN A 9 -8.84 11.28 -18.24
N ARG A 10 -8.84 10.28 -17.34
CA ARG A 10 -7.65 9.48 -17.03
C ARG A 10 -7.22 8.64 -18.23
N GLN A 11 -8.18 8.00 -18.90
CA GLN A 11 -7.94 7.21 -20.11
C GLN A 11 -7.30 8.06 -21.22
N ASP A 12 -7.84 9.26 -21.47
CA ASP A 12 -7.34 10.19 -22.48
C ASP A 12 -5.90 10.66 -22.21
N LEU A 13 -5.52 10.72 -20.93
CA LEU A 13 -4.16 11.09 -20.49
C LEU A 13 -3.21 9.89 -20.34
N GLY A 14 -3.64 8.68 -20.71
CA GLY A 14 -2.85 7.46 -20.58
C GLY A 14 -2.67 6.98 -19.13
N ILE A 15 -3.43 7.51 -18.18
CA ILE A 15 -3.44 7.08 -16.77
C ILE A 15 -4.28 5.81 -16.68
N THR A 16 -3.66 4.69 -17.02
CA THR A 16 -4.33 3.37 -17.15
C THR A 16 -4.16 2.49 -15.92
N THR A 17 -3.22 2.81 -15.05
CA THR A 17 -2.95 2.07 -13.81
C THR A 17 -3.38 2.89 -12.60
N PRO A 18 -4.50 2.55 -11.94
CA PRO A 18 -4.92 3.23 -10.72
C PRO A 18 -3.99 2.85 -9.55
N LEU A 19 -3.84 3.77 -8.59
CA LEU A 19 -3.17 3.45 -7.34
C LEU A 19 -3.95 2.36 -6.57
N PRO A 20 -3.25 1.47 -5.85
CA PRO A 20 -3.85 0.56 -4.90
C PRO A 20 -4.72 1.30 -3.86
N LYS A 21 -5.90 0.76 -3.54
CA LYS A 21 -6.88 1.38 -2.62
C LYS A 21 -6.75 0.87 -1.19
N THR A 22 -5.95 -0.18 -0.96
CA THR A 22 -5.72 -0.76 0.36
C THR A 22 -4.24 -1.06 0.55
N LEU A 23 -3.79 -1.10 1.80
CA LEU A 23 -2.42 -1.51 2.13
C LEU A 23 -2.11 -2.91 1.56
N ALA A 24 -3.05 -3.85 1.61
CA ALA A 24 -2.87 -5.18 1.03
C ALA A 24 -2.55 -5.11 -0.46
N GLN A 25 -3.35 -4.35 -1.22
CA GLN A 25 -3.11 -4.13 -2.65
C GLN A 25 -1.77 -3.42 -2.91
N SER A 26 -1.37 -2.47 -2.06
CA SER A 26 -0.05 -1.81 -2.17
C SER A 26 1.11 -2.79 -1.97
N LEU A 27 0.99 -3.70 -0.99
CA LEU A 27 2.02 -4.71 -0.72
C LEU A 27 2.10 -5.75 -1.84
N ASP A 28 0.96 -6.17 -2.39
CA ASP A 28 0.92 -7.09 -3.53
C ASP A 28 1.51 -6.47 -4.80
N ALA A 29 1.23 -5.18 -5.05
CA ALA A 29 1.82 -4.42 -6.15
C ALA A 29 3.34 -4.30 -6.01
N LEU A 30 3.84 -3.97 -4.80
CA LEU A 30 5.28 -3.89 -4.53
C LEU A 30 5.98 -5.25 -4.66
N GLU A 31 5.34 -6.33 -4.21
CA GLU A 31 5.88 -7.70 -4.32
C GLU A 31 5.94 -8.18 -5.79
N SER A 32 5.07 -7.64 -6.65
CA SER A 32 5.00 -8.00 -8.08
C SER A 32 5.89 -7.12 -8.98
N ASP A 33 6.34 -5.96 -8.50
CA ASP A 33 7.17 -5.03 -9.28
C ASP A 33 8.64 -5.44 -9.27
N LEU A 34 9.09 -6.11 -10.33
CA LEU A 34 10.48 -6.56 -10.47
C LEU A 34 11.49 -5.41 -10.49
N ALA A 35 11.17 -4.30 -11.16
CA ALA A 35 12.08 -3.18 -11.29
C ALA A 35 12.31 -2.51 -9.93
N LEU A 36 11.25 -2.28 -9.15
CA LEU A 36 11.37 -1.76 -7.79
C LEU A 36 12.05 -2.74 -6.85
N ARG A 37 11.79 -4.04 -6.99
CA ARG A 37 12.47 -5.08 -6.19
C ARG A 37 13.96 -5.12 -6.46
N GLU A 38 14.39 -5.01 -7.72
CA GLU A 38 15.80 -4.95 -8.09
C GLU A 38 16.46 -3.66 -7.58
N LEU A 39 15.77 -2.52 -7.71
CA LEU A 39 16.25 -1.22 -7.25
C LEU A 39 16.44 -1.15 -5.74
N LEU A 40 15.45 -1.63 -4.96
CA LEU A 40 15.44 -1.54 -3.50
C LEU A 40 16.17 -2.69 -2.81
N GLY A 41 16.38 -3.80 -3.54
CA GLY A 41 16.89 -5.05 -2.98
C GLY A 41 15.76 -6.05 -2.68
N PRO A 42 15.74 -7.23 -3.34
CA PRO A 42 14.63 -8.19 -3.18
C PRO A 42 14.43 -8.67 -1.74
N PHE A 43 15.52 -8.76 -0.96
CA PHE A 43 15.46 -9.15 0.44
C PHE A 43 14.79 -8.08 1.32
N LEU A 44 15.09 -6.80 1.06
CA LEU A 44 14.45 -5.68 1.76
C LEU A 44 12.95 -5.68 1.50
N VAL A 45 12.55 -5.77 0.22
CA VAL A 45 11.13 -5.78 -0.17
C VAL A 45 10.39 -6.95 0.48
N ARG A 46 10.95 -8.16 0.41
CA ARG A 46 10.35 -9.35 1.02
C ARG A 46 10.11 -9.16 2.52
N ASN A 47 11.12 -8.71 3.26
CA ASN A 47 11.00 -8.54 4.71
C ASN A 47 10.06 -7.40 5.08
N TYR A 48 10.08 -6.30 4.33
CA TYR A 48 9.14 -5.19 4.51
C TYR A 48 7.69 -5.66 4.34
N VAL A 49 7.40 -6.42 3.28
CA VAL A 49 6.07 -6.98 3.03
C VAL A 49 5.63 -7.90 4.17
N ILE A 50 6.51 -8.79 4.65
CA ILE A 50 6.21 -9.67 5.80
C ILE A 50 5.81 -8.86 7.04
N VAL A 51 6.62 -7.85 7.40
CA VAL A 51 6.38 -7.01 8.58
C VAL A 51 5.07 -6.24 8.43
N LYS A 52 4.82 -5.61 7.28
CA LYS A 52 3.61 -4.81 7.06
C LYS A 52 2.34 -5.65 7.00
N ARG A 53 2.39 -6.88 6.46
CA ARG A 53 1.25 -7.82 6.54
C ARG A 53 0.97 -8.23 7.99
N ALA A 54 2.01 -8.50 8.79
CA ALA A 54 1.85 -8.83 10.21
C ALA A 54 1.30 -7.66 11.04
N GLU A 55 1.81 -6.45 10.82
CA GLU A 55 1.31 -5.21 11.43
C GLU A 55 -0.17 -4.98 11.07
N ALA A 56 -0.53 -5.09 9.79
CA ALA A 56 -1.90 -4.93 9.33
C ALA A 56 -2.86 -5.94 9.99
N LYS A 57 -2.45 -7.21 10.10
CA LYS A 57 -3.22 -8.25 10.80
C LYS A 57 -3.42 -7.91 12.29
N LYS A 58 -2.37 -7.40 12.95
CA LYS A 58 -2.45 -6.97 14.35
C LYS A 58 -3.43 -5.81 14.52
N LEU A 59 -3.33 -4.78 13.66
CA LEU A 59 -4.22 -3.62 13.70
C LEU A 59 -5.67 -3.99 13.38
N ALA A 60 -5.90 -4.93 12.47
CA ALA A 60 -7.24 -5.39 12.12
C ALA A 60 -7.93 -6.18 13.25
N ALA A 61 -7.15 -6.73 14.19
CA ALA A 61 -7.67 -7.45 15.34
C ALA A 61 -8.01 -6.53 16.54
N MET A 62 -7.62 -5.26 16.50
CA MET A 62 -7.91 -4.27 17.53
C MET A 62 -9.32 -3.70 17.39
N GLY A 63 -9.90 -3.28 18.52
CA GLY A 63 -11.12 -2.45 18.50
C GLY A 63 -10.85 -1.07 17.90
N ASP A 64 -11.89 -0.36 17.44
CA ASP A 64 -11.70 0.92 16.72
C ASP A 64 -10.99 2.00 17.55
N GLU A 65 -11.37 2.18 18.82
CA GLU A 65 -10.71 3.14 19.71
C GLU A 65 -9.29 2.71 20.07
N GLU A 66 -9.09 1.42 20.35
CA GLU A 66 -7.76 0.85 20.64
C GLU A 66 -6.82 1.07 19.45
N ARG A 67 -7.28 0.74 18.23
CA ARG A 67 -6.55 0.94 16.98
C ARG A 67 -6.20 2.41 16.76
N ARG A 68 -7.15 3.31 17.01
CA ARG A 68 -6.93 4.76 16.87
C ARG A 68 -5.85 5.25 17.85
N THR A 69 -5.95 4.89 19.12
CA THR A 69 -4.96 5.26 20.14
C THR A 69 -3.58 4.71 19.78
N TRP A 70 -3.50 3.43 19.37
CA TRP A 70 -2.25 2.79 18.99
C TRP A 70 -1.53 3.53 17.85
N LEU A 71 -2.28 4.02 16.86
CA LEU A 71 -1.75 4.77 15.72
C LEU A 71 -1.23 6.16 16.14
N ILE A 72 -1.99 6.89 16.96
CA ILE A 72 -1.61 8.24 17.45
C ILE A 72 -0.34 8.19 18.31
N GLU A 73 -0.13 7.14 19.09
CA GLU A 73 1.06 7.02 19.94
C GLU A 73 2.36 6.78 19.17
N ARG A 74 2.27 6.30 17.92
CA ARG A 74 3.42 5.80 17.15
C ARG A 74 3.76 6.65 15.93
N TYR A 75 2.87 7.54 15.52
CA TYR A 75 3.00 8.40 14.35
C TYR A 75 2.47 9.80 14.65
#